data_AF-A0AAU7EG38-F1
#
_entry.id   AF-A0AAU7EG38-F1
#
_cell.length_a   1.000
_cell.length_b   1.000
_cell.length_c   1.000
_cell.angle_alpha   90.00
_cell.angle_beta   90.00
_cell.angle_gamma   90.00
#
_symmetry.space_group_name_H-M   'P 1'
#
loop_
_entity.id
_entity.type
_entity.pdbx_description
1 polymer ?
#
loop_
_entity_poly.entity_id
_entity_poly.type
_entity_poly.pdbx_seq_one_letter_code
_entity_poly.pdbx_strand_id
1 'polypeptide(L)'
;MKKSTNNTQSSLRSKLENNPQIKLSIDGILGFLPNCEYELILYMSKKGLWAGMLPPPPPHFKTGDGAVELGLFLYWFHNHDLLDLSMFTPQRQREIKDFIIALNFFLQKTKFNAINYTILKSGDLIYIDGSILNMEMYATFDQGWFVAFLNLLQTTLDFAWYNNGSFPTVPPPVIPLVGKNTNTVNIAIIGDWGAGNANAKAVMAMVKKEQPDYIIHVGDTYYSGTPLATDPSGNLYYAPGEEIDNLLNGWPSDYQGKSFTLNSNHEMYSGANGLFYNAYGANQTPIGAQTPFSAHQGSSCFALKFGDYTLLGLDSAYESKVENAFMTGSLGAPNGTQANWIKSLKLNPNKTIILSHHNGFEDNTNSGSPLWAELQNALGGDPFAWYWGHVHNGIVYKKPITIPSTPTVPGFTTNTFARCLGHASLPYGVASSLVGKQIDYKADNLKPNSNELYNGFAMLSLTTRNGVIENISEGFYDVSGSPSQPRYFRRLL
;
A
#
# COMPACT_ATOMS: atom_id res chain seq x y z
N MET A 1 -19.03 -21.54 -24.16
CA MET A 1 -19.34 -20.69 -23.01
C MET A 1 -20.15 -21.43 -21.96
N LYS A 2 -21.48 -21.62 -22.06
CA LYS A 2 -22.31 -22.21 -20.97
C LYS A 2 -21.77 -23.48 -20.28
N LYS A 3 -21.19 -24.44 -21.02
CA LYS A 3 -20.61 -25.68 -20.44
C LYS A 3 -19.30 -25.45 -19.67
N SER A 4 -18.47 -24.48 -20.10
CA SER A 4 -17.23 -24.07 -19.42
C SER A 4 -17.56 -23.35 -18.12
N THR A 5 -18.45 -22.37 -18.19
CA THR A 5 -18.90 -21.57 -17.05
C THR A 5 -19.55 -22.44 -15.96
N ASN A 6 -20.40 -23.40 -16.34
CA ASN A 6 -21.01 -24.33 -15.38
C ASN A 6 -19.97 -25.22 -14.68
N ASN A 7 -18.89 -25.61 -15.36
CA ASN A 7 -17.81 -26.40 -14.76
C ASN A 7 -16.99 -25.54 -13.79
N THR A 8 -16.64 -24.30 -14.16
CA THR A 8 -15.93 -23.36 -13.27
C THR A 8 -16.75 -23.07 -12.01
N GLN A 9 -18.05 -22.82 -12.17
CA GLN A 9 -18.95 -22.59 -11.04
C GLN A 9 -19.05 -23.82 -10.12
N SER A 10 -19.19 -25.03 -10.69
CA SER A 10 -19.23 -26.26 -9.90
C SER A 10 -17.91 -26.51 -9.16
N SER A 11 -16.77 -26.23 -9.80
CA SER A 11 -15.44 -26.34 -9.18
C SER A 11 -15.27 -25.36 -8.04
N LEU A 12 -15.64 -24.09 -8.26
CA LEU A 12 -15.59 -23.05 -7.23
C LEU A 12 -16.46 -23.42 -6.03
N ARG A 13 -17.72 -23.82 -6.28
CA ARG A 13 -18.62 -24.28 -5.22
C ARG A 13 -18.01 -25.43 -4.43
N SER A 14 -17.46 -26.44 -5.12
CA SER A 14 -16.83 -27.58 -4.46
C SER A 14 -15.61 -27.17 -3.63
N LYS A 15 -14.76 -26.25 -4.12
CA LYS A 15 -13.63 -25.69 -3.34
C LYS A 15 -14.10 -25.03 -2.05
N LEU A 16 -15.13 -24.18 -2.15
CA LEU A 16 -15.69 -23.45 -0.99
C LEU A 16 -16.40 -24.39 0.00
N GLU A 17 -17.12 -25.40 -0.48
CA GLU A 17 -17.79 -26.39 0.38
C GLU A 17 -16.78 -27.28 1.13
N ASN A 18 -15.65 -27.60 0.50
CA ASN A 18 -14.64 -28.48 1.08
C ASN A 18 -13.62 -27.75 1.98
N ASN A 19 -13.55 -26.42 1.93
CA ASN A 19 -12.61 -25.64 2.74
C ASN A 19 -13.29 -24.46 3.45
N PRO A 20 -13.77 -24.67 4.70
CA PRO A 20 -14.50 -23.65 5.45
C PRO A 20 -13.73 -22.35 5.70
N GLN A 21 -12.40 -22.40 5.82
CA GLN A 21 -11.58 -21.21 6.05
C GLN A 21 -11.44 -20.35 4.79
N ILE A 22 -11.21 -20.98 3.64
CA ILE A 22 -11.24 -20.29 2.34
C ILE A 22 -12.64 -19.70 2.13
N LYS A 23 -13.70 -20.45 2.43
CA LYS A 23 -15.07 -19.95 2.34
C LYS A 23 -15.28 -18.71 3.20
N LEU A 24 -14.87 -18.74 4.46
CA LEU A 24 -15.02 -17.60 5.37
C LEU A 24 -14.29 -16.36 4.83
N SER A 25 -13.07 -16.53 4.30
CA SER A 25 -12.29 -15.44 3.72
C SER A 25 -12.98 -14.85 2.48
N ILE A 26 -13.42 -15.70 1.56
CA ILE A 26 -14.13 -15.27 0.33
C ILE A 26 -15.47 -14.61 0.67
N ASP A 27 -16.25 -15.16 1.60
CA ASP A 27 -17.49 -14.55 2.07
C ASP A 27 -17.22 -13.17 2.70
N GLY A 28 -16.15 -13.03 3.47
CA GLY A 28 -15.72 -11.75 4.05
C GLY A 28 -15.38 -10.72 2.99
N ILE A 29 -14.51 -11.08 2.05
CA ILE A 29 -14.07 -10.20 0.94
C ILE A 29 -15.27 -9.77 0.07
N LEU A 30 -16.10 -10.72 -0.37
CA LEU A 30 -17.25 -10.41 -1.21
C LEU A 30 -18.37 -9.70 -0.44
N GLY A 31 -18.50 -9.98 0.86
CA GLY A 31 -19.46 -9.34 1.77
C GLY A 31 -19.13 -7.87 2.09
N PHE A 32 -17.89 -7.44 1.85
CA PHE A 32 -17.45 -6.05 2.01
C PHE A 32 -17.91 -5.14 0.85
N LEU A 33 -18.07 -5.69 -0.36
CA LEU A 33 -18.39 -4.92 -1.57
C LEU A 33 -19.71 -4.11 -1.51
N PRO A 34 -20.81 -4.61 -0.92
CA PRO A 34 -22.04 -3.82 -0.78
C PRO A 34 -21.86 -2.55 0.07
N ASN A 35 -21.01 -2.58 1.09
CA ASN A 35 -20.70 -1.39 1.90
C ASN A 35 -19.89 -0.40 1.07
N CYS A 36 -18.89 -0.88 0.32
CA CYS A 36 -18.07 -0.07 -0.58
C CYS A 36 -18.90 0.65 -1.66
N GLU A 37 -19.80 -0.09 -2.33
CA GLU A 37 -20.72 0.51 -3.30
C GLU A 37 -21.58 1.60 -2.64
N TYR A 38 -22.08 1.35 -1.42
CA TYR A 38 -22.95 2.30 -0.75
C TYR A 38 -22.23 3.58 -0.30
N GLU A 39 -20.95 3.51 0.08
CA GLU A 39 -20.13 4.72 0.34
C GLU A 39 -20.03 5.61 -0.90
N LEU A 40 -19.78 5.02 -2.07
CA LEU A 40 -19.75 5.75 -3.33
C LEU A 40 -21.11 6.38 -3.66
N ILE A 41 -22.21 5.66 -3.42
CA ILE A 41 -23.57 6.17 -3.59
C ILE A 41 -23.83 7.38 -2.68
N LEU A 42 -23.45 7.31 -1.40
CA LEU A 42 -23.60 8.43 -0.46
C LEU A 42 -22.80 9.65 -0.91
N TYR A 43 -21.57 9.44 -1.37
CA TYR A 43 -20.73 10.51 -1.91
C TYR A 43 -21.36 11.15 -3.15
N MET A 44 -21.77 10.36 -4.14
CA MET A 44 -22.42 10.87 -5.35
C MET A 44 -23.72 11.63 -5.02
N SER A 45 -24.53 11.10 -4.09
CA SER A 45 -25.75 11.74 -3.62
C SER A 45 -25.47 13.10 -2.99
N LYS A 46 -24.47 13.19 -2.10
CA LYS A 46 -24.04 14.44 -1.47
C LYS A 46 -23.54 15.47 -2.49
N LYS A 47 -22.97 15.03 -3.60
CA LYS A 47 -22.52 15.88 -4.72
C LYS A 47 -23.65 16.24 -5.70
N GLY A 48 -24.86 15.73 -5.51
CA GLY A 48 -25.98 15.95 -6.43
C GLY A 48 -25.83 15.21 -7.77
N LEU A 49 -24.99 14.17 -7.81
CA LEU A 49 -24.66 13.39 -9.01
C LEU A 49 -25.40 12.05 -9.08
N TRP A 50 -26.03 11.63 -7.99
CA TRP A 50 -26.83 10.39 -7.97
C TRP A 50 -28.14 10.58 -8.73
N ALA A 51 -28.35 9.76 -9.76
CA ALA A 51 -29.58 9.73 -10.53
C ALA A 51 -30.59 8.74 -9.92
N GLY A 52 -31.72 9.29 -9.46
CA GLY A 52 -32.85 8.55 -8.89
C GLY A 52 -32.97 8.69 -7.38
N MET A 53 -33.87 7.89 -6.78
CA MET A 53 -34.00 7.85 -5.32
C MET A 53 -32.77 7.20 -4.68
N LEU A 54 -32.36 7.71 -3.52
CA LEU A 54 -31.30 7.08 -2.73
C LEU A 54 -31.77 5.69 -2.28
N PRO A 55 -31.08 4.59 -2.64
CA PRO A 55 -31.45 3.25 -2.19
C PRO A 55 -31.24 3.10 -0.68
N PRO A 56 -31.89 2.12 -0.01
CA PRO A 56 -31.62 1.85 1.41
C PRO A 56 -30.19 1.35 1.61
N PRO A 57 -29.58 1.55 2.79
CA PRO A 57 -28.25 1.04 3.10
C PRO A 57 -28.20 -0.51 3.14
N PRO A 58 -27.03 -1.13 2.93
CA PRO A 58 -26.82 -2.53 3.27
C PRO A 58 -27.14 -2.81 4.76
N PRO A 59 -27.49 -4.05 5.14
CA PRO A 59 -27.72 -4.40 6.53
C PRO A 59 -26.52 -4.04 7.42
N HIS A 60 -26.80 -3.41 8.57
CA HIS A 60 -25.80 -2.99 9.58
C HIS A 60 -24.77 -1.95 9.14
N PHE A 61 -24.89 -1.40 7.93
CA PHE A 61 -23.97 -0.38 7.42
C PHE A 61 -23.95 0.87 8.31
N LYS A 62 -22.74 1.36 8.55
CA LYS A 62 -22.42 2.68 9.10
C LYS A 62 -21.46 3.37 8.13
N THR A 63 -21.55 4.69 8.04
CA THR A 63 -20.57 5.47 7.27
C THR A 63 -19.16 5.21 7.79
N GLY A 64 -18.25 4.89 6.89
CA GLY A 64 -16.90 4.40 7.15
C GLY A 64 -16.76 2.87 7.07
N ASP A 65 -17.86 2.10 6.95
CA ASP A 65 -17.81 0.63 6.88
C ASP A 65 -17.42 0.10 5.49
N GLY A 66 -17.20 0.97 4.50
CA GLY A 66 -16.80 0.61 3.14
C GLY A 66 -15.62 1.46 2.64
N ALA A 67 -14.99 1.00 1.57
CA ALA A 67 -13.91 1.69 0.87
C ALA A 67 -14.42 2.20 -0.49
N VAL A 68 -14.27 3.49 -0.79
CA VAL A 68 -14.77 4.08 -2.05
C VAL A 68 -14.06 3.48 -3.27
N GLU A 69 -12.82 3.03 -3.08
CA GLU A 69 -11.92 2.41 -4.05
C GLU A 69 -12.51 1.14 -4.65
N LEU A 70 -13.29 0.39 -3.88
CA LEU A 70 -13.96 -0.82 -4.34
C LEU A 70 -15.41 -0.54 -4.80
N GLY A 71 -15.84 0.72 -4.80
CA GLY A 71 -17.24 1.12 -4.95
C GLY A 71 -17.90 0.69 -6.26
N LEU A 72 -17.12 0.46 -7.32
CA LEU A 72 -17.63 -0.04 -8.61
C LEU A 72 -17.45 -1.55 -8.83
N PHE A 73 -16.77 -2.26 -7.93
CA PHE A 73 -16.44 -3.66 -8.18
C PHE A 73 -17.70 -4.51 -8.26
N LEU A 74 -18.66 -4.28 -7.35
CA LEU A 74 -19.95 -4.96 -7.40
C LEU A 74 -20.70 -4.69 -8.70
N TYR A 75 -20.65 -3.46 -9.20
CA TYR A 75 -21.24 -3.10 -10.49
C TYR A 75 -20.55 -3.83 -11.66
N TRP A 76 -19.23 -3.94 -11.66
CA TRP A 76 -18.47 -4.65 -12.70
C TRP A 76 -18.65 -6.16 -12.66
N PHE A 77 -18.80 -6.80 -11.50
CA PHE A 77 -19.20 -8.21 -11.44
C PHE A 77 -20.53 -8.47 -12.18
N HIS A 78 -21.49 -7.55 -12.02
CA HIS A 78 -22.81 -7.65 -12.61
C HIS A 78 -22.87 -7.18 -14.08
N ASN A 79 -21.87 -6.42 -14.52
CA ASN A 79 -21.79 -5.83 -15.86
C ASN A 79 -20.41 -6.10 -16.49
N HIS A 80 -19.95 -7.35 -16.41
CA HIS A 80 -18.59 -7.75 -16.78
C HIS A 80 -18.22 -7.53 -18.26
N ASP A 81 -19.19 -7.25 -19.11
CA ASP A 81 -18.96 -6.87 -20.51
C ASP A 81 -18.48 -5.43 -20.68
N LEU A 82 -18.53 -4.62 -19.62
CA LEU A 82 -17.95 -3.27 -19.56
C LEU A 82 -16.45 -3.27 -19.23
N LEU A 83 -15.88 -4.43 -18.89
CA LEU A 83 -14.46 -4.56 -18.58
C LEU A 83 -13.62 -4.53 -19.86
N ASP A 84 -12.68 -3.60 -19.93
CA ASP A 84 -11.58 -3.58 -20.86
C ASP A 84 -10.55 -4.62 -20.44
N LEU A 85 -10.59 -5.76 -21.13
CA LEU A 85 -9.65 -6.86 -20.97
C LEU A 85 -8.72 -6.97 -22.19
N SER A 86 -8.58 -5.90 -22.97
CA SER A 86 -7.84 -5.90 -24.23
C SER A 86 -6.35 -6.20 -24.07
N MET A 87 -5.78 -5.91 -22.89
CA MET A 87 -4.41 -6.29 -22.53
C MET A 87 -4.20 -7.81 -22.42
N PHE A 88 -5.27 -8.60 -22.29
CA PHE A 88 -5.21 -10.05 -22.14
C PHE A 88 -5.50 -10.78 -23.46
N THR A 89 -4.92 -11.97 -23.60
CA THR A 89 -5.22 -12.85 -24.75
C THR A 89 -6.70 -13.26 -24.76
N PRO A 90 -7.31 -13.58 -25.92
CA PRO A 90 -8.71 -13.98 -25.98
C PRO A 90 -9.06 -15.20 -25.11
N GLN A 91 -8.10 -16.09 -24.86
CA GLN A 91 -8.26 -17.18 -23.91
C GLN A 91 -8.37 -16.64 -22.49
N ARG A 92 -7.42 -15.80 -22.07
CA ARG A 92 -7.39 -15.25 -20.72
C ARG A 92 -8.59 -14.35 -20.43
N GLN A 93 -9.07 -13.59 -21.42
CA GLN A 93 -10.33 -12.84 -21.34
C GLN A 93 -11.52 -13.75 -21.01
N ARG A 94 -11.59 -14.94 -21.63
CA ARG A 94 -12.66 -15.92 -21.34
C ARG A 94 -12.53 -16.50 -19.93
N GLU A 95 -11.32 -16.81 -19.48
CA GLU A 95 -11.06 -17.31 -18.13
C GLU A 95 -11.49 -16.28 -17.06
N ILE A 96 -11.10 -15.02 -17.24
CA ILE A 96 -11.53 -13.91 -16.38
C ILE A 96 -13.06 -13.81 -16.34
N LYS A 97 -13.72 -13.80 -17.50
CA LYS A 97 -15.19 -13.71 -17.57
C LYS A 97 -15.88 -14.92 -16.93
N ASP A 98 -15.41 -16.14 -17.19
CA ASP A 98 -15.95 -17.36 -16.58
C ASP A 98 -15.79 -17.33 -15.05
N PHE A 99 -14.67 -16.81 -14.53
CA PHE A 99 -14.42 -16.65 -13.11
C PHE A 99 -15.35 -15.61 -12.47
N ILE A 100 -15.50 -14.43 -13.10
CA ILE A 100 -16.43 -13.39 -12.66
C ILE A 100 -17.87 -13.92 -12.62
N ILE A 101 -18.32 -14.61 -13.67
CA ILE A 101 -19.67 -15.18 -13.72
C ILE A 101 -19.86 -16.22 -12.62
N ALA A 102 -18.86 -17.07 -12.36
CA ALA A 102 -18.92 -18.06 -11.28
C ALA A 102 -19.05 -17.39 -9.90
N LEU A 103 -18.33 -16.29 -9.66
CA LEU A 103 -18.39 -15.51 -8.41
C LEU A 103 -19.70 -14.73 -8.25
N ASN A 104 -20.27 -14.24 -9.35
CA ASN A 104 -21.49 -13.44 -9.33
C ASN A 104 -22.69 -14.15 -8.65
N PHE A 105 -22.70 -15.48 -8.64
CA PHE A 105 -23.70 -16.26 -7.90
C PHE A 105 -23.69 -16.08 -6.38
N PHE A 106 -22.59 -15.59 -5.81
CA PHE A 106 -22.42 -15.35 -4.38
C PHE A 106 -22.62 -13.88 -3.99
N LEU A 107 -22.79 -13.00 -4.98
CA LEU A 107 -22.85 -11.56 -4.77
C LEU A 107 -24.28 -11.05 -4.57
N GLN A 108 -24.40 -10.01 -3.73
CA GLN A 108 -25.61 -9.22 -3.65
C GLN A 108 -25.77 -8.40 -4.93
N LYS A 109 -27.01 -8.07 -5.31
CA LYS A 109 -27.25 -7.22 -6.48
C LYS A 109 -26.67 -5.82 -6.28
N THR A 110 -25.89 -5.36 -7.26
CA THR A 110 -25.48 -3.96 -7.39
C THR A 110 -26.70 -3.02 -7.35
N LYS A 111 -26.56 -1.91 -6.62
CA LYS A 111 -27.50 -0.79 -6.59
C LYS A 111 -27.17 0.27 -7.64
N PHE A 112 -25.95 0.23 -8.18
CA PHE A 112 -25.54 1.09 -9.28
C PHE A 112 -26.29 0.73 -10.57
N ASN A 113 -26.51 1.73 -11.43
CA ASN A 113 -27.14 1.56 -12.73
C ASN A 113 -26.28 2.22 -13.82
N ALA A 114 -26.63 2.00 -15.09
CA ALA A 114 -25.87 2.53 -16.23
C ALA A 114 -25.81 4.06 -16.27
N ILE A 115 -26.82 4.77 -15.78
CA ILE A 115 -26.84 6.24 -15.73
C ILE A 115 -25.80 6.73 -14.71
N ASN A 116 -25.85 6.19 -13.49
CA ASN A 116 -24.88 6.53 -12.44
C ASN A 116 -23.44 6.19 -12.87
N TYR A 117 -23.24 5.04 -13.52
CA TYR A 117 -21.94 4.64 -14.07
C TYR A 117 -21.44 5.63 -15.12
N THR A 118 -22.32 6.08 -16.02
CA THR A 118 -21.96 7.06 -17.05
C THR A 118 -21.60 8.42 -16.44
N ILE A 119 -22.38 8.90 -15.46
CA ILE A 119 -22.10 10.16 -14.75
C ILE A 119 -20.71 10.12 -14.14
N LEU A 120 -20.39 9.05 -13.41
CA LEU A 120 -19.11 8.86 -12.76
C LEU A 120 -17.96 8.79 -13.78
N LYS A 121 -18.13 8.01 -14.85
CA LYS A 121 -17.13 7.88 -15.93
C LYS A 121 -16.82 9.22 -16.61
N SER A 122 -17.80 10.11 -16.72
CA SER A 122 -17.65 11.43 -17.34
C SER A 122 -17.22 12.53 -16.37
N GLY A 123 -17.22 12.26 -15.06
CA GLY A 123 -16.92 13.23 -14.03
C GLY A 123 -15.45 13.17 -13.64
N ASP A 124 -14.83 14.33 -13.46
CA ASP A 124 -13.53 14.44 -12.80
C ASP A 124 -13.79 14.83 -11.34
N LEU A 125 -14.01 13.82 -10.50
CA LEU A 125 -14.41 14.00 -9.09
C LEU A 125 -13.25 13.68 -8.16
N ILE A 126 -13.07 14.54 -7.16
CA ILE A 126 -12.08 14.35 -6.10
C ILE A 126 -12.81 13.94 -4.83
N TYR A 127 -12.54 12.73 -4.35
CA TYR A 127 -13.06 12.24 -3.08
C TYR A 127 -12.46 13.03 -1.92
N ILE A 128 -13.04 12.89 -0.72
CA ILE A 128 -12.69 13.78 0.40
C ILE A 128 -11.24 13.66 0.84
N ASP A 129 -10.64 12.49 0.66
CA ASP A 129 -9.25 12.14 0.97
C ASP A 129 -8.25 12.58 -0.11
N GLY A 130 -8.72 12.99 -1.30
CA GLY A 130 -7.91 13.35 -2.47
C GLY A 130 -8.01 12.34 -3.63
N SER A 131 -8.64 11.18 -3.44
CA SER A 131 -8.76 10.15 -4.48
C SER A 131 -9.45 10.67 -5.74
N ILE A 132 -8.84 10.45 -6.92
CA ILE A 132 -9.40 10.86 -8.21
C ILE A 132 -10.33 9.76 -8.72
N LEU A 133 -11.63 10.04 -8.71
CA LEU A 133 -12.70 9.09 -9.01
C LEU A 133 -13.00 9.05 -10.51
N ASN A 134 -12.04 8.60 -11.31
CA ASN A 134 -12.21 8.41 -12.75
C ASN A 134 -11.61 7.05 -13.21
N MET A 135 -11.64 6.78 -14.52
CA MET A 135 -11.25 5.49 -15.13
C MET A 135 -9.84 5.50 -15.76
N GLU A 136 -9.10 6.59 -15.62
CA GLU A 136 -7.74 6.68 -16.15
C GLU A 136 -6.79 5.75 -15.39
N MET A 137 -5.67 5.39 -16.02
CA MET A 137 -4.71 4.44 -15.43
C MET A 137 -4.26 4.92 -14.04
N TYR A 138 -4.42 4.04 -13.06
CA TYR A 138 -4.21 4.22 -11.62
C TYR A 138 -5.12 5.21 -10.89
N ALA A 139 -6.08 5.86 -11.55
CA ALA A 139 -7.16 6.53 -10.84
C ALA A 139 -8.05 5.50 -10.13
N THR A 140 -8.90 5.95 -9.20
CA THR A 140 -9.63 5.06 -8.28
C THR A 140 -10.49 4.00 -8.99
N PHE A 141 -11.00 4.28 -10.19
CA PHE A 141 -11.81 3.35 -10.98
C PHE A 141 -11.13 2.86 -12.25
N ASP A 142 -9.81 2.89 -12.29
CA ASP A 142 -9.07 2.04 -13.21
C ASP A 142 -9.47 0.57 -13.02
N GLN A 143 -9.76 -0.12 -14.12
CA GLN A 143 -10.14 -1.52 -14.11
C GLN A 143 -8.96 -2.45 -13.80
N GLY A 144 -7.71 -1.96 -13.85
CA GLY A 144 -6.54 -2.65 -13.31
C GLY A 144 -6.70 -3.01 -11.82
N TRP A 145 -7.33 -2.15 -11.01
CA TRP A 145 -7.66 -2.45 -9.60
C TRP A 145 -8.64 -3.61 -9.47
N PHE A 146 -9.58 -3.73 -10.40
CA PHE A 146 -10.50 -4.86 -10.42
C PHE A 146 -9.77 -6.17 -10.75
N VAL A 147 -8.83 -6.14 -11.71
CA VAL A 147 -7.98 -7.31 -12.00
C VAL A 147 -7.15 -7.70 -10.77
N ALA A 148 -6.59 -6.73 -10.06
CA ALA A 148 -5.86 -6.95 -8.82
C ALA A 148 -6.72 -7.62 -7.74
N PHE A 149 -7.96 -7.17 -7.59
CA PHE A 149 -8.93 -7.82 -6.71
C PHE A 149 -9.24 -9.27 -7.12
N LEU A 150 -9.31 -9.55 -8.42
CA LEU A 150 -9.44 -10.94 -8.89
C LEU A 150 -8.18 -11.76 -8.58
N ASN A 151 -6.98 -11.17 -8.58
CA ASN A 151 -5.76 -11.84 -8.11
C ASN A 151 -5.83 -12.16 -6.61
N LEU A 152 -6.30 -11.24 -5.77
CA LEU A 152 -6.54 -11.49 -4.33
C LEU A 152 -7.47 -12.68 -4.12
N LEU A 153 -8.57 -12.75 -4.88
CA LEU A 153 -9.49 -13.88 -4.83
C LEU A 153 -8.83 -15.19 -5.26
N GLN A 154 -7.99 -15.18 -6.31
CA GLN A 154 -7.22 -16.36 -6.70
C GLN A 154 -6.23 -16.80 -5.62
N THR A 155 -5.45 -15.86 -5.07
CA THR A 155 -4.53 -16.15 -3.97
C THR A 155 -5.24 -16.81 -2.79
N THR A 156 -6.42 -16.30 -2.44
CA THR A 156 -7.24 -16.85 -1.35
C THR A 156 -7.80 -18.23 -1.67
N LEU A 157 -8.34 -18.43 -2.87
CA LEU A 157 -8.96 -19.70 -3.30
C LEU A 157 -7.96 -20.85 -3.47
N ASP A 158 -6.75 -20.53 -3.89
CA ASP A 158 -5.68 -21.51 -4.12
C ASP A 158 -4.67 -21.56 -2.96
N PHE A 159 -4.91 -20.78 -1.88
CA PHE A 159 -4.03 -20.65 -0.72
C PHE A 159 -2.57 -20.35 -1.12
N ALA A 160 -2.40 -19.50 -2.14
CA ALA A 160 -1.12 -19.21 -2.78
C ALA A 160 -0.33 -18.12 -2.03
N TRP A 161 -0.36 -18.13 -0.70
CA TRP A 161 0.41 -17.22 0.13
C TRP A 161 1.88 -17.63 0.13
N TYR A 162 2.80 -16.68 0.04
CA TYR A 162 4.22 -16.96 0.24
C TYR A 162 4.43 -17.73 1.56
N ASN A 163 5.40 -18.64 1.59
CA ASN A 163 5.71 -19.47 2.76
C ASN A 163 4.46 -20.13 3.39
N ASN A 164 3.49 -20.53 2.57
CA ASN A 164 2.20 -21.12 2.98
C ASN A 164 1.45 -20.28 4.04
N GLY A 165 1.55 -18.95 3.95
CA GLY A 165 0.88 -18.02 4.85
C GLY A 165 1.52 -17.86 6.22
N SER A 166 2.68 -18.48 6.46
CA SER A 166 3.44 -18.30 7.70
C SER A 166 4.44 -17.16 7.56
N PHE A 167 4.53 -16.26 8.54
CA PHE A 167 5.51 -15.17 8.50
C PHE A 167 6.94 -15.73 8.34
N PRO A 168 7.76 -15.20 7.40
CA PRO A 168 9.10 -15.73 7.16
C PRO A 168 9.99 -15.63 8.40
N THR A 169 10.71 -16.70 8.72
CA THR A 169 11.56 -16.78 9.92
C THR A 169 13.03 -16.47 9.65
N VAL A 170 13.36 -16.10 8.41
CA VAL A 170 14.71 -15.64 8.04
C VAL A 170 15.06 -14.43 8.91
N PRO A 171 16.15 -14.48 9.70
CA PRO A 171 16.51 -13.40 10.59
C PRO A 171 16.65 -12.08 9.83
N PRO A 172 15.93 -11.02 10.22
CA PRO A 172 16.08 -9.72 9.57
C PRO A 172 17.52 -9.19 9.69
N PRO A 173 18.11 -8.69 8.59
CA PRO A 173 19.47 -8.18 8.60
C PRO A 173 19.60 -6.92 9.47
N VAL A 174 20.74 -6.81 10.16
CA VAL A 174 21.13 -5.62 10.92
C VAL A 174 22.36 -5.01 10.26
N ILE A 175 22.19 -3.86 9.60
CA ILE A 175 23.17 -3.30 8.67
C ILE A 175 23.67 -1.95 9.19
N PRO A 176 24.99 -1.75 9.37
CA PRO A 176 25.53 -0.42 9.61
C PRO A 176 25.45 0.41 8.32
N LEU A 177 24.90 1.62 8.41
CA LEU A 177 24.86 2.56 7.30
C LEU A 177 26.22 3.26 7.14
N VAL A 178 26.61 3.45 5.88
CA VAL A 178 27.83 4.18 5.49
C VAL A 178 27.45 5.20 4.44
N GLY A 179 27.49 6.47 4.80
CA GLY A 179 27.31 7.56 3.85
C GLY A 179 28.58 7.83 3.04
N LYS A 180 28.43 8.52 1.90
CA LYS A 180 29.55 9.06 1.11
C LYS A 180 30.43 9.99 1.95
N ASN A 181 29.81 10.73 2.86
CA ASN A 181 30.49 11.50 3.90
C ASN A 181 30.52 10.67 5.19
N THR A 182 31.68 10.50 5.79
CA THR A 182 31.89 9.58 6.94
C THR A 182 30.95 9.82 8.13
N ASN A 183 30.55 11.07 8.35
CA ASN A 183 29.73 11.47 9.49
C ASN A 183 28.26 11.73 9.14
N THR A 184 27.86 11.57 7.88
CA THR A 184 26.49 11.90 7.42
C THR A 184 25.95 10.81 6.51
N VAL A 185 24.71 10.39 6.74
CA VAL A 185 23.97 9.55 5.79
C VAL A 185 22.72 10.27 5.31
N ASN A 186 22.49 10.23 4.00
CA ASN A 186 21.30 10.75 3.33
C ASN A 186 20.48 9.60 2.76
N ILE A 187 19.19 9.58 3.05
CA ILE A 187 18.29 8.47 2.71
C ILE A 187 17.09 9.06 2.00
N ALA A 188 16.83 8.61 0.76
CA ALA A 188 15.57 8.89 0.10
C ALA A 188 14.52 7.88 0.56
N ILE A 189 13.32 8.36 0.88
CA ILE A 189 12.17 7.53 1.24
C ILE A 189 11.03 7.83 0.27
N ILE A 190 10.54 6.80 -0.40
CA ILE A 190 9.46 6.83 -1.39
C ILE A 190 8.41 5.79 -1.02
N GLY A 191 7.13 6.16 -0.99
CA GLY A 191 6.02 5.22 -0.81
C GLY A 191 5.15 5.16 -2.05
N ASP A 192 4.53 4.02 -2.32
CA ASP A 192 3.47 3.92 -3.32
C ASP A 192 4.01 4.33 -4.70
N TRP A 193 5.23 3.87 -4.99
CA TRP A 193 6.04 4.27 -6.15
C TRP A 193 6.01 3.22 -7.26
N GLY A 194 5.80 1.95 -6.92
CA GLY A 194 5.98 0.79 -7.80
C GLY A 194 4.92 0.64 -8.89
N ALA A 195 4.62 1.71 -9.63
CA ALA A 195 3.68 1.74 -10.75
C ALA A 195 4.36 1.63 -12.13
N GLY A 196 5.70 1.72 -12.21
CA GLY A 196 6.44 1.68 -13.49
C GLY A 196 6.13 2.81 -14.50
N ASN A 197 5.25 3.75 -14.13
CA ASN A 197 4.67 4.76 -15.00
C ASN A 197 5.57 6.00 -15.14
N ALA A 198 5.11 7.01 -15.89
CA ALA A 198 5.87 8.24 -16.12
C ALA A 198 6.10 9.05 -14.83
N ASN A 199 5.12 9.08 -13.91
CA ASN A 199 5.23 9.78 -12.63
C ASN A 199 6.31 9.13 -11.74
N ALA A 200 6.28 7.79 -11.60
CA ALA A 200 7.27 7.02 -10.87
C ALA A 200 8.69 7.28 -11.42
N LYS A 201 8.86 7.21 -12.75
CA LYS A 201 10.13 7.51 -13.42
C LYS A 201 10.61 8.95 -13.15
N ALA A 202 9.70 9.93 -13.16
CA ALA A 202 10.03 11.32 -12.86
C ALA A 202 10.49 11.51 -11.40
N VAL A 203 9.81 10.89 -10.44
CA VAL A 203 10.20 10.91 -9.02
C VAL A 203 11.58 10.28 -8.85
N MET A 204 11.83 9.09 -9.41
CA MET A 204 13.13 8.43 -9.29
C MET A 204 14.25 9.24 -9.96
N ALA A 205 13.97 9.88 -11.10
CA ALA A 205 14.93 10.78 -11.73
C ALA A 205 15.28 11.99 -10.82
N MET A 206 14.34 12.49 -10.02
CA MET A 206 14.60 13.54 -9.04
C MET A 206 15.35 13.01 -7.82
N VAL A 207 14.97 11.85 -7.29
CA VAL A 207 15.70 11.15 -6.20
C VAL A 207 17.18 10.99 -6.56
N LYS A 208 17.50 10.52 -7.78
CA LYS A 208 18.89 10.37 -8.22
C LYS A 208 19.67 11.69 -8.24
N LYS A 209 19.00 12.81 -8.54
CA LYS A 209 19.64 14.14 -8.56
C LYS A 209 19.96 14.65 -7.15
N GLU A 210 19.21 14.24 -6.13
CA GLU A 210 19.53 14.48 -4.72
C GLU A 210 20.70 13.62 -4.21
N GLN A 211 21.19 12.67 -5.02
CA GLN A 211 22.34 11.81 -4.75
C GLN A 211 22.33 11.15 -3.36
N PRO A 212 21.22 10.53 -2.91
CA PRO A 212 21.17 9.88 -1.60
C PRO A 212 22.24 8.78 -1.49
N ASP A 213 22.56 8.40 -0.26
CA ASP A 213 23.38 7.24 0.03
C ASP A 213 22.56 5.95 -0.05
N TYR A 214 21.28 6.00 0.35
CA TYR A 214 20.34 4.87 0.36
C TYR A 214 18.97 5.28 -0.18
N ILE A 215 18.24 4.34 -0.78
CA ILE A 215 16.86 4.54 -1.21
C ILE A 215 15.98 3.49 -0.55
N ILE A 216 14.88 3.92 0.08
CA ILE A 216 13.92 3.03 0.74
C ILE A 216 12.54 3.23 0.10
N HIS A 217 12.00 2.15 -0.45
CA HIS A 217 10.60 2.04 -0.84
C HIS A 217 9.77 1.54 0.34
N VAL A 218 8.73 2.27 0.77
CA VAL A 218 7.86 1.86 1.87
C VAL A 218 6.64 1.06 1.39
N GLY A 219 6.80 0.31 0.31
CA GLY A 219 5.83 -0.64 -0.22
C GLY A 219 4.89 -0.07 -1.29
N ASP A 220 4.06 -0.96 -1.81
CA ASP A 220 3.12 -0.82 -2.93
C ASP A 220 3.75 -0.83 -4.33
N THR A 221 3.79 -2.04 -4.88
CA THR A 221 4.06 -2.36 -6.27
C THR A 221 2.76 -2.77 -6.95
N TYR A 222 2.37 -1.99 -7.95
CA TYR A 222 1.03 -2.04 -8.52
C TYR A 222 0.94 -2.95 -9.74
N TYR A 223 -0.23 -3.56 -10.02
CA TYR A 223 -1.45 -3.46 -9.21
C TYR A 223 -1.51 -4.50 -8.08
N SER A 224 -0.72 -5.56 -8.14
CA SER A 224 -0.70 -6.64 -7.13
C SER A 224 0.71 -7.19 -6.83
N GLY A 225 1.77 -6.52 -7.29
CA GLY A 225 3.15 -6.99 -7.18
C GLY A 225 3.32 -8.44 -7.65
N THR A 226 2.65 -8.83 -8.75
CA THR A 226 2.61 -10.23 -9.17
C THR A 226 4.01 -10.77 -9.49
N PRO A 227 4.30 -12.04 -9.14
CA PRO A 227 5.53 -12.70 -9.53
C PRO A 227 5.57 -13.01 -11.03
N LEU A 228 6.73 -13.40 -11.55
CA LEU A 228 6.85 -13.93 -12.91
C LEU A 228 5.98 -15.18 -13.08
N ALA A 229 5.47 -15.40 -14.31
CA ALA A 229 4.65 -16.58 -14.62
C ALA A 229 5.38 -17.92 -14.36
N THR A 230 6.70 -17.90 -14.32
CA THR A 230 7.58 -19.06 -14.07
C THR A 230 7.86 -19.31 -12.60
N ASP A 231 7.53 -18.37 -11.72
CA ASP A 231 7.68 -18.55 -10.27
C ASP A 231 6.59 -19.46 -9.69
N PRO A 232 6.78 -19.99 -8.47
CA PRO A 232 5.73 -20.72 -7.77
C PRO A 232 4.42 -19.92 -7.75
N SER A 233 3.34 -20.55 -8.24
CA SER A 233 2.00 -19.96 -8.35
C SER A 233 1.86 -18.76 -9.30
N GLY A 234 2.93 -18.34 -10.01
CA GLY A 234 2.89 -17.14 -10.85
C GLY A 234 1.96 -17.24 -12.06
N ASN A 235 1.73 -18.46 -12.57
CA ASN A 235 0.79 -18.71 -13.66
C ASN A 235 -0.69 -18.58 -13.26
N LEU A 236 -1.00 -18.44 -11.96
CA LEU A 236 -2.37 -18.19 -11.49
C LEU A 236 -2.82 -16.77 -11.85
N TYR A 237 -1.93 -15.78 -11.78
CA TYR A 237 -2.31 -14.37 -11.82
C TYR A 237 -2.64 -13.86 -13.22
N TYR A 238 -3.55 -12.89 -13.32
CA TYR A 238 -4.04 -12.39 -14.61
C TYR A 238 -2.98 -11.55 -15.35
N ALA A 239 -2.16 -10.81 -14.62
CA ALA A 239 -1.05 -10.02 -15.14
C ALA A 239 0.25 -10.36 -14.37
N PRO A 240 0.95 -11.45 -14.71
CA PRO A 240 2.19 -11.85 -14.02
C PRO A 240 3.38 -10.94 -14.39
N GLY A 241 4.30 -10.73 -13.45
CA GLY A 241 5.56 -10.01 -13.66
C GLY A 241 5.56 -8.53 -13.23
N GLU A 242 4.51 -8.04 -12.58
CA GLU A 242 4.40 -6.64 -12.16
C GLU A 242 5.53 -6.24 -11.21
N GLU A 243 6.02 -7.15 -10.35
CA GLU A 243 7.15 -6.86 -9.45
C GLU A 243 8.42 -6.49 -10.25
N ILE A 244 8.68 -7.20 -11.34
CA ILE A 244 9.81 -6.90 -12.22
C ILE A 244 9.55 -5.61 -12.99
N ASP A 245 8.40 -5.51 -13.63
CA ASP A 245 8.11 -4.46 -14.59
C ASP A 245 7.96 -3.08 -13.92
N ASN A 246 7.34 -3.04 -12.76
CA ASN A 246 6.96 -1.78 -12.12
C ASN A 246 7.89 -1.36 -10.98
N LEU A 247 8.57 -2.31 -10.33
CA LEU A 247 9.57 -2.02 -9.30
C LEU A 247 11.00 -2.17 -9.83
N LEU A 248 11.43 -3.38 -10.21
CA LEU A 248 12.86 -3.65 -10.49
C LEU A 248 13.41 -2.92 -11.72
N ASN A 249 12.66 -2.91 -12.83
CA ASN A 249 13.11 -2.30 -14.08
C ASN A 249 13.30 -0.78 -13.98
N GLY A 250 12.55 -0.12 -13.10
CA GLY A 250 12.66 1.31 -12.84
C GLY A 250 13.70 1.68 -11.77
N TRP A 251 14.24 0.69 -11.05
CA TRP A 251 15.12 0.92 -9.91
C TRP A 251 16.58 1.17 -10.33
N PRO A 252 17.28 2.14 -9.73
CA PRO A 252 18.66 2.45 -10.09
C PRO A 252 19.63 1.33 -9.64
N SER A 253 20.29 0.68 -10.61
CA SER A 253 21.22 -0.43 -10.35
C SER A 253 22.45 -0.04 -9.54
N ASP A 254 22.86 1.24 -9.56
CA ASP A 254 23.95 1.79 -8.76
C ASP A 254 23.67 1.82 -7.25
N TYR A 255 22.43 1.54 -6.84
CA TYR A 255 22.01 1.41 -5.45
C TYR A 255 21.84 -0.06 -5.00
N GLN A 256 22.36 -1.03 -5.74
CA GLN A 256 22.37 -2.42 -5.29
C GLN A 256 23.04 -2.57 -3.91
N GLY A 257 22.36 -3.24 -2.97
CA GLY A 257 22.82 -3.36 -1.58
C GLY A 257 22.69 -2.09 -0.73
N LYS A 258 22.18 -1.00 -1.32
CA LYS A 258 21.82 0.27 -0.67
C LYS A 258 20.34 0.62 -0.85
N SER A 259 19.56 -0.36 -1.30
CA SER A 259 18.13 -0.23 -1.54
C SER A 259 17.36 -1.16 -0.63
N PHE A 260 16.24 -0.68 -0.13
CA PHE A 260 15.32 -1.47 0.69
C PHE A 260 13.89 -1.25 0.19
N THR A 261 13.05 -2.28 0.27
CA THR A 261 11.62 -2.18 -0.02
C THR A 261 10.83 -2.85 1.09
N LEU A 262 9.57 -2.47 1.31
CA LEU A 262 8.70 -3.10 2.30
C LEU A 262 7.54 -3.81 1.61
N ASN A 263 6.97 -4.80 2.28
CA ASN A 263 5.72 -5.43 1.88
C ASN A 263 4.53 -4.49 2.16
N SER A 264 3.42 -4.68 1.44
CA SER A 264 2.22 -3.84 1.52
C SER A 264 0.94 -4.61 1.18
N ASN A 265 -0.21 -3.93 1.18
CA ASN A 265 -1.48 -4.58 0.80
C ASN A 265 -1.50 -5.03 -0.66
N HIS A 266 -0.93 -4.26 -1.61
CA HIS A 266 -0.93 -4.65 -3.02
C HIS A 266 -0.07 -5.88 -3.29
N GLU A 267 1.13 -5.97 -2.74
CA GLU A 267 1.98 -7.16 -2.82
C GLU A 267 1.25 -8.40 -2.26
N MET A 268 0.47 -8.22 -1.19
CA MET A 268 -0.34 -9.31 -0.60
C MET A 268 -1.48 -9.79 -1.50
N TYR A 269 -1.92 -9.05 -2.51
CA TYR A 269 -2.93 -9.53 -3.47
C TYR A 269 -2.41 -10.69 -4.33
N SER A 270 -1.10 -10.78 -4.52
CA SER A 270 -0.43 -11.95 -5.10
C SER A 270 0.27 -12.81 -4.03
N GLY A 271 -0.14 -12.68 -2.77
CA GLY A 271 0.40 -13.43 -1.64
C GLY A 271 1.85 -13.08 -1.27
N ALA A 272 2.30 -11.88 -1.64
CA ALA A 272 3.69 -11.39 -1.56
C ALA A 272 4.70 -12.20 -2.39
N ASN A 273 4.25 -13.07 -3.30
CA ASN A 273 5.15 -13.94 -4.05
C ASN A 273 6.12 -13.15 -4.94
N GLY A 274 5.66 -12.08 -5.61
CA GLY A 274 6.54 -11.23 -6.42
C GLY A 274 7.62 -10.60 -5.57
N LEU A 275 7.24 -9.92 -4.49
CA LEU A 275 8.19 -9.33 -3.54
C LEU A 275 9.26 -10.32 -3.07
N PHE A 276 8.88 -11.50 -2.58
CA PHE A 276 9.85 -12.46 -2.05
C PHE A 276 10.70 -13.13 -3.15
N TYR A 277 10.09 -13.63 -4.22
CA TYR A 277 10.82 -14.36 -5.26
C TYR A 277 11.61 -13.45 -6.20
N ASN A 278 11.07 -12.28 -6.52
CA ASN A 278 11.64 -11.36 -7.50
C ASN A 278 12.42 -10.23 -6.84
N ALA A 279 11.83 -9.46 -5.92
CA ALA A 279 12.51 -8.32 -5.34
C ALA A 279 13.56 -8.73 -4.29
N TYR A 280 13.25 -9.65 -3.38
CA TYR A 280 14.22 -10.16 -2.40
C TYR A 280 15.05 -11.33 -2.90
N GLY A 281 14.72 -11.91 -4.05
CA GLY A 281 15.44 -13.03 -4.64
C GLY A 281 15.50 -14.27 -3.74
N ALA A 282 14.41 -14.61 -3.05
CA ALA A 282 14.33 -15.73 -2.10
C ALA A 282 14.76 -17.10 -2.69
N ASN A 283 14.63 -17.29 -4.00
CA ASN A 283 15.05 -18.50 -4.71
C ASN A 283 16.46 -18.41 -5.33
N GLN A 284 17.17 -17.29 -5.17
CA GLN A 284 18.53 -17.14 -5.69
C GLN A 284 19.55 -17.68 -4.68
N THR A 285 20.70 -18.20 -5.15
CA THR A 285 21.79 -18.66 -4.26
C THR A 285 23.08 -17.91 -4.59
N PRO A 286 23.65 -17.14 -3.63
CA PRO A 286 23.09 -16.85 -2.30
C PRO A 286 21.80 -15.99 -2.38
N ILE A 287 20.96 -16.06 -1.35
CA ILE A 287 19.64 -15.38 -1.31
C ILE A 287 19.77 -13.90 -1.64
N GLY A 288 18.96 -13.42 -2.59
CA GLY A 288 18.91 -12.03 -3.00
C GLY A 288 20.09 -11.50 -3.83
N ALA A 289 21.06 -12.35 -4.21
CA ALA A 289 22.35 -11.89 -4.74
C ALA A 289 22.29 -11.01 -6.02
N GLN A 290 21.17 -10.96 -6.74
CA GLN A 290 21.09 -10.29 -8.05
C GLN A 290 20.06 -9.15 -8.12
N THR A 291 19.44 -8.76 -7.01
CA THR A 291 18.41 -7.71 -7.00
C THR A 291 18.96 -6.42 -6.36
N PRO A 292 18.39 -5.24 -6.67
CA PRO A 292 18.73 -4.00 -5.96
C PRO A 292 18.55 -4.12 -4.44
N PHE A 293 17.59 -4.95 -4.02
CA PHE A 293 17.19 -5.19 -2.64
C PHE A 293 17.90 -6.39 -1.99
N SER A 294 19.03 -6.84 -2.55
CA SER A 294 19.82 -7.97 -2.05
C SER A 294 20.17 -7.90 -0.56
N ALA A 295 20.23 -6.68 -0.01
CA ALA A 295 20.50 -6.42 1.40
C ALA A 295 19.45 -7.03 2.35
N HIS A 296 18.25 -7.34 1.86
CA HIS A 296 17.18 -7.99 2.63
C HIS A 296 17.51 -9.44 3.04
N GLN A 297 18.37 -10.13 2.29
CA GLN A 297 18.71 -11.54 2.53
C GLN A 297 17.48 -12.46 2.68
N GLY A 298 16.38 -12.15 1.99
CA GLY A 298 15.12 -12.91 2.04
C GLY A 298 14.18 -12.58 3.20
N SER A 299 14.49 -11.57 4.01
CA SER A 299 13.60 -11.06 5.07
C SER A 299 12.79 -9.85 4.59
N SER A 300 11.52 -9.74 5.01
CA SER A 300 10.69 -8.53 4.76
C SER A 300 10.86 -7.43 5.81
N CYS A 301 11.69 -7.67 6.83
CA CYS A 301 12.07 -6.67 7.83
C CYS A 301 13.58 -6.40 7.77
N PHE A 302 14.03 -5.28 8.32
CA PHE A 302 15.45 -4.97 8.45
C PHE A 302 15.71 -3.91 9.54
N ALA A 303 16.95 -3.82 10.02
CA ALA A 303 17.40 -2.76 10.91
C ALA A 303 18.65 -2.08 10.35
N LEU A 304 18.61 -0.75 10.18
CA LEU A 304 19.73 0.05 9.69
C LEU A 304 20.28 0.92 10.82
N LYS A 305 21.57 0.77 11.15
CA LYS A 305 22.19 1.46 12.28
C LYS A 305 23.08 2.59 11.80
N PHE A 306 22.95 3.77 12.41
CA PHE A 306 23.85 4.89 12.17
C PHE A 306 24.03 5.72 13.45
N GLY A 307 25.28 5.82 13.90
CA GLY A 307 25.59 6.37 15.22
C GLY A 307 24.83 5.62 16.32
N ASP A 308 24.10 6.37 17.14
CA ASP A 308 23.26 5.87 18.22
C ASP A 308 21.77 5.74 17.85
N TYR A 309 21.42 5.89 16.56
CA TYR A 309 20.07 5.71 16.03
C TYR A 309 19.93 4.42 15.22
N THR A 310 18.70 3.88 15.20
CA THR A 310 18.32 2.73 14.36
C THR A 310 17.07 3.04 13.56
N LEU A 311 17.08 2.78 12.25
CA LEU A 311 15.90 2.76 11.41
C LEU A 311 15.40 1.31 11.31
N LEU A 312 14.12 1.06 11.55
CA LEU A 312 13.51 -0.26 11.40
C LEU A 312 12.52 -0.27 10.24
N GLY A 313 12.77 -1.14 9.26
CA GLY A 313 11.79 -1.51 8.24
C GLY A 313 10.93 -2.67 8.73
N LEU A 314 9.62 -2.46 8.80
CA LEU A 314 8.64 -3.41 9.33
C LEU A 314 7.67 -3.87 8.24
N ASP A 315 7.37 -5.17 8.24
CA ASP A 315 6.33 -5.75 7.39
C ASP A 315 4.97 -5.64 8.10
N SER A 316 4.27 -4.56 7.80
CA SER A 316 2.94 -4.30 8.36
C SER A 316 1.81 -5.03 7.62
N ALA A 317 2.08 -5.74 6.52
CA ALA A 317 1.05 -6.29 5.64
C ALA A 317 0.88 -7.80 5.79
N TYR A 318 1.96 -8.54 6.02
CA TYR A 318 1.94 -10.00 6.02
C TYR A 318 1.00 -10.61 7.07
N GLU A 319 0.96 -10.00 8.27
CA GLU A 319 0.09 -10.41 9.38
C GLU A 319 -1.24 -9.62 9.41
N SER A 320 -1.49 -8.79 8.38
CA SER A 320 -2.78 -8.13 8.21
C SER A 320 -3.85 -9.11 7.71
N LYS A 321 -5.11 -8.67 7.76
CA LYS A 321 -6.29 -9.51 7.53
C LYS A 321 -6.68 -9.54 6.06
N VAL A 322 -6.94 -10.72 5.53
CA VAL A 322 -7.42 -10.89 4.15
C VAL A 322 -8.85 -10.34 4.00
N GLU A 323 -9.65 -10.38 5.06
CA GLU A 323 -11.08 -10.02 5.04
C GLU A 323 -11.33 -8.53 4.76
N ASN A 324 -10.36 -7.66 5.04
CA ASN A 324 -10.39 -6.24 4.67
C ASN A 324 -9.37 -5.91 3.57
N ALA A 325 -8.98 -6.91 2.77
CA ALA A 325 -7.98 -6.77 1.71
C ALA A 325 -6.65 -6.18 2.19
N PHE A 326 -6.21 -6.55 3.40
CA PHE A 326 -4.96 -6.10 4.03
C PHE A 326 -4.88 -4.60 4.31
N MET A 327 -5.97 -3.83 4.19
CA MET A 327 -5.99 -2.36 4.32
C MET A 327 -5.71 -1.83 5.74
N THR A 328 -5.50 -2.70 6.74
CA THR A 328 -5.17 -2.28 8.10
C THR A 328 -3.96 -3.06 8.57
N GLY A 329 -2.82 -2.39 8.70
CA GLY A 329 -1.57 -3.07 9.02
C GLY A 329 -1.56 -3.71 10.41
N SER A 330 -0.75 -4.76 10.55
CA SER A 330 -0.47 -5.44 11.81
C SER A 330 0.95 -6.00 11.84
N LEU A 331 1.56 -6.01 13.03
CA LEU A 331 2.80 -6.74 13.33
C LEU A 331 2.52 -8.19 13.77
N GLY A 332 1.25 -8.59 13.80
CA GLY A 332 0.78 -9.88 14.27
C GLY A 332 0.67 -9.96 15.79
N ALA A 333 0.68 -11.18 16.32
CA ALA A 333 0.54 -11.41 17.76
C ALA A 333 1.70 -10.75 18.56
N PRO A 334 1.47 -10.26 19.80
CA PRO A 334 2.52 -9.65 20.63
C PRO A 334 3.74 -10.54 20.90
N ASN A 335 3.57 -11.86 20.80
CA ASN A 335 4.63 -12.87 20.93
C ASN A 335 4.92 -13.58 19.59
N GLY A 336 4.49 -12.99 18.48
CA GLY A 336 4.78 -13.46 17.11
C GLY A 336 6.21 -13.15 16.68
N THR A 337 6.58 -13.66 15.50
CA THR A 337 7.96 -13.60 14.98
C THR A 337 8.51 -12.17 14.92
N GLN A 338 7.76 -11.25 14.29
CA GLN A 338 8.19 -9.87 14.11
C GLN A 338 8.26 -9.10 15.44
N ALA A 339 7.24 -9.23 16.30
CA ALA A 339 7.24 -8.59 17.62
C ALA A 339 8.39 -9.09 18.53
N ASN A 340 8.67 -10.40 18.52
CA ASN A 340 9.80 -10.97 19.28
C ASN A 340 11.15 -10.50 18.74
N TRP A 341 11.28 -10.38 17.41
CA TRP A 341 12.49 -9.82 16.80
C TRP A 341 12.73 -8.38 17.26
N ILE A 342 11.72 -7.50 17.18
CA ILE A 342 11.83 -6.11 17.65
C ILE A 342 12.28 -6.05 19.12
N LYS A 343 11.64 -6.83 20.01
CA LYS A 343 12.00 -6.92 21.44
C LYS A 343 13.45 -7.39 21.64
N SER A 344 13.91 -8.33 20.82
CA SER A 344 15.27 -8.89 20.90
C SER A 344 16.36 -7.84 20.62
N LEU A 345 16.05 -6.81 19.83
CA LEU A 345 16.99 -5.74 19.48
C LEU A 345 17.30 -4.79 20.65
N LYS A 346 16.43 -4.76 21.69
CA LYS A 346 16.59 -3.95 22.91
C LYS A 346 16.89 -2.47 22.61
N LEU A 347 16.13 -1.89 21.67
CA LEU A 347 16.36 -0.53 21.18
C LEU A 347 15.85 0.52 22.16
N ASN A 348 16.38 1.74 22.04
CA ASN A 348 15.81 2.91 22.69
C ASN A 348 14.73 3.52 21.75
N PRO A 349 13.44 3.55 22.14
CA PRO A 349 12.38 4.09 21.28
C PRO A 349 12.67 5.53 20.82
N ASN A 350 13.20 6.38 21.70
CA ASN A 350 13.55 7.78 21.40
C ASN A 350 14.73 7.97 20.44
N LYS A 351 15.41 6.88 20.05
CA LYS A 351 16.46 6.87 19.03
C LYS A 351 16.15 5.86 17.91
N THR A 352 14.87 5.52 17.77
CA THR A 352 14.41 4.57 16.75
C THR A 352 13.48 5.28 15.78
N ILE A 353 13.75 5.13 14.49
CA ILE A 353 12.90 5.62 13.39
C ILE A 353 12.21 4.40 12.78
N ILE A 354 10.90 4.46 12.61
CA ILE A 354 10.12 3.35 12.04
C ILE A 354 9.73 3.65 10.60
N LEU A 355 9.78 2.61 9.78
CA LEU A 355 9.36 2.58 8.38
C LEU A 355 8.37 1.42 8.23
N SER A 356 7.16 1.70 7.77
CA SER A 356 6.13 0.69 7.47
C SER A 356 5.37 1.10 6.23
N HIS A 357 4.64 0.16 5.61
CA HIS A 357 3.68 0.56 4.58
C HIS A 357 2.45 1.24 5.20
N HIS A 358 1.78 0.55 6.14
CA HIS A 358 0.57 1.06 6.78
C HIS A 358 0.84 2.15 7.82
N ASN A 359 -0.14 3.04 7.97
CA ASN A 359 -0.17 4.14 8.92
C ASN A 359 -0.60 3.71 10.33
N GLY A 360 -0.10 4.42 11.34
CA GLY A 360 -0.46 4.18 12.73
C GLY A 360 -1.71 4.93 13.22
N PHE A 361 -2.29 5.82 12.41
CA PHE A 361 -3.56 6.53 12.64
C PHE A 361 -4.09 7.10 11.32
N GLU A 362 -5.39 7.37 11.22
CA GLU A 362 -6.04 7.94 10.01
C GLU A 362 -5.38 9.24 9.54
N ASP A 363 -5.30 9.43 8.22
CA ASP A 363 -4.73 10.61 7.57
C ASP A 363 -5.28 11.95 8.09
N ASN A 364 -6.56 11.95 8.40
CA ASN A 364 -7.31 13.09 8.91
C ASN A 364 -7.18 13.30 10.43
N THR A 365 -6.41 12.45 11.13
CA THR A 365 -6.12 12.46 12.58
C THR A 365 -7.31 12.14 13.51
N ASN A 366 -8.41 11.58 12.99
CA ASN A 366 -9.64 11.33 13.77
C ASN A 366 -9.66 10.00 14.53
N SER A 367 -8.83 9.03 14.17
CA SER A 367 -8.80 7.71 14.82
C SER A 367 -7.40 7.10 14.76
N GLY A 368 -7.06 6.32 15.79
CA GLY A 368 -5.85 5.52 15.81
C GLY A 368 -5.98 4.25 14.97
N SER A 369 -4.85 3.63 14.65
CA SER A 369 -4.77 2.25 14.16
C SER A 369 -4.28 1.32 15.28
N PRO A 370 -4.76 0.07 15.36
CA PRO A 370 -4.20 -0.94 16.26
C PRO A 370 -2.68 -1.11 16.13
N LEU A 371 -2.14 -0.87 14.93
CA LEU A 371 -0.71 -0.94 14.62
C LEU A 371 0.15 -0.07 15.56
N TRP A 372 -0.35 1.10 16.00
CA TRP A 372 0.39 1.96 16.92
C TRP A 372 0.63 1.28 18.27
N ALA A 373 -0.40 0.63 18.81
CA ALA A 373 -0.30 -0.08 20.09
C ALA A 373 0.57 -1.34 19.96
N GLU A 374 0.47 -2.07 18.85
CA GLU A 374 1.33 -3.22 18.56
C GLU A 374 2.81 -2.83 18.51
N LEU A 375 3.13 -1.74 17.80
CA LEU A 375 4.48 -1.19 17.77
C LEU A 375 4.96 -0.76 19.16
N GLN A 376 4.17 0.01 19.91
CA GLN A 376 4.55 0.44 21.26
C GLN A 376 4.83 -0.76 22.17
N ASN A 377 4.01 -1.81 22.09
CA ASN A 377 4.18 -3.03 22.88
C ASN A 377 5.44 -3.82 22.49
N ALA A 378 5.84 -3.80 21.21
CA ALA A 378 7.03 -4.48 20.73
C ALA A 378 8.32 -3.67 21.00
N LEU A 379 8.28 -2.35 20.76
CA LEU A 379 9.43 -1.45 20.90
C LEU A 379 9.66 -0.99 22.34
N GLY A 380 8.62 -0.98 23.17
CA GLY A 380 8.66 -0.52 24.56
C GLY A 380 8.38 0.99 24.74
N GLY A 381 7.82 1.66 23.73
CA GLY A 381 7.45 3.07 23.77
C GLY A 381 7.24 3.67 22.37
N ASP A 382 6.90 4.95 22.32
CA ASP A 382 6.76 5.69 21.07
C ASP A 382 8.13 5.89 20.39
N PRO A 383 8.23 5.68 19.06
CA PRO A 383 9.48 5.92 18.33
C PRO A 383 9.81 7.42 18.21
N PHE A 384 11.05 7.75 17.88
CA PHE A 384 11.45 9.12 17.57
C PHE A 384 10.67 9.70 16.37
N ALA A 385 10.58 8.91 15.30
CA ALA A 385 9.87 9.24 14.07
C ALA A 385 9.27 7.99 13.44
N TRP A 386 8.22 8.16 12.64
CA TRP A 386 7.59 7.07 11.90
C TRP A 386 7.15 7.58 10.52
N TYR A 387 7.66 6.94 9.48
CA TYR A 387 7.36 7.21 8.08
C TYR A 387 6.58 6.04 7.48
N TRP A 388 5.52 6.34 6.74
CA TRP A 388 4.69 5.33 6.08
C TRP A 388 4.19 5.76 4.70
N GLY A 389 3.73 4.79 3.90
CA GLY A 389 3.06 4.98 2.61
C GLY A 389 1.53 4.84 2.75
N HIS A 390 0.95 3.97 1.92
CA HIS A 390 -0.43 3.45 1.94
C HIS A 390 -1.51 4.48 1.64
N VAL A 391 -1.51 5.57 2.40
CA VAL A 391 -2.33 6.74 2.09
C VAL A 391 -1.59 7.50 1.01
N HIS A 392 -2.23 7.71 -0.15
CA HIS A 392 -1.60 8.32 -1.32
C HIS A 392 -1.37 9.85 -1.23
N ASN A 393 -1.13 10.35 -0.01
CA ASN A 393 -0.87 11.75 0.31
C ASN A 393 0.60 11.96 0.71
N GLY A 394 1.06 13.21 0.66
CA GLY A 394 2.29 13.66 1.33
C GLY A 394 1.93 14.48 2.55
N ILE A 395 2.19 14.00 3.77
CA ILE A 395 1.75 14.66 5.01
C ILE A 395 2.87 14.69 6.05
N VAL A 396 3.07 15.86 6.65
CA VAL A 396 3.86 16.06 7.86
C VAL A 396 2.93 16.48 8.98
N TYR A 397 2.75 15.61 9.98
CA TYR A 397 1.89 15.88 11.12
C TYR A 397 2.57 16.78 12.16
N LYS A 398 1.74 17.48 12.96
CA LYS A 398 2.17 18.26 14.12
C LYS A 398 2.87 17.40 15.16
N LYS A 399 3.67 18.03 16.01
CA LYS A 399 4.30 17.41 17.19
C LYS A 399 4.24 18.36 18.40
N PRO A 400 3.66 17.95 19.55
CA PRO A 400 2.95 16.70 19.76
C PRO A 400 1.66 16.63 18.91
N ILE A 401 1.18 15.41 18.66
CA ILE A 401 -0.13 15.15 18.04
C ILE A 401 -1.00 14.34 18.99
N THR A 402 -2.28 14.69 19.06
CA THR A 402 -3.28 13.99 19.88
C THR A 402 -4.33 13.34 18.99
N ILE A 403 -4.41 12.01 19.02
CA ILE A 403 -5.43 11.23 18.34
C ILE A 403 -6.56 10.93 19.33
N PRO A 404 -7.82 11.27 19.02
CA PRO A 404 -8.94 11.03 19.93
C PRO A 404 -9.30 9.54 19.98
N SER A 405 -9.97 9.13 21.06
CA SER A 405 -10.53 7.78 21.19
C SER A 405 -11.76 7.61 20.30
N THR A 406 -11.90 6.42 19.72
CA THR A 406 -13.14 5.93 19.11
C THR A 406 -13.72 4.80 19.97
N PRO A 407 -14.94 4.31 19.69
CA PRO A 407 -15.49 3.17 20.41
C PRO A 407 -14.66 1.89 20.32
N THR A 408 -13.81 1.75 19.29
CA THR A 408 -13.03 0.53 19.01
C THR A 408 -11.53 0.71 19.18
N VAL A 409 -11.01 1.93 19.11
CA VAL A 409 -9.57 2.23 19.23
C VAL A 409 -9.34 3.32 20.27
N PRO A 410 -8.54 3.06 21.33
CA PRO A 410 -8.15 4.08 22.29
C PRO A 410 -7.36 5.22 21.64
N GLY A 411 -7.63 6.45 22.06
CA GLY A 411 -6.85 7.62 21.67
C GLY A 411 -5.50 7.67 22.37
N PHE A 412 -4.59 8.48 21.84
CA PHE A 412 -3.25 8.65 22.39
C PHE A 412 -2.69 10.03 22.05
N THR A 413 -1.69 10.49 22.80
CA THR A 413 -0.89 11.67 22.47
C THR A 413 0.56 11.27 22.40
N THR A 414 1.25 11.68 21.34
CA THR A 414 2.62 11.26 21.08
C THR A 414 3.52 12.43 20.67
N ASN A 415 4.81 12.28 20.96
CA ASN A 415 5.88 13.15 20.49
C ASN A 415 6.61 12.57 19.26
N THR A 416 6.10 11.48 18.66
CA THR A 416 6.64 10.93 17.42
C THR A 416 6.53 11.94 16.27
N PHE A 417 7.60 12.09 15.48
CA PHE A 417 7.51 12.74 14.18
C PHE A 417 6.86 11.80 13.16
N ALA A 418 5.53 11.88 13.01
CA ALA A 418 4.76 11.05 12.08
C ALA A 418 4.74 11.64 10.66
N ARG A 419 4.90 10.81 9.62
CA ARG A 419 4.99 11.21 8.21
C ARG A 419 4.25 10.23 7.29
N CYS A 420 3.47 10.76 6.36
CA CYS A 420 2.87 10.01 5.26
C CYS A 420 3.53 10.41 3.94
N LEU A 421 3.93 9.42 3.13
CA LEU A 421 4.78 9.57 1.96
C LEU A 421 4.22 8.88 0.69
N GLY A 422 2.94 8.53 0.63
CA GLY A 422 2.40 7.65 -0.41
C GLY A 422 2.05 8.29 -1.75
N HIS A 423 2.59 9.48 -2.05
CA HIS A 423 2.23 10.23 -3.25
C HIS A 423 3.30 10.15 -4.35
N ALA A 424 4.05 9.05 -4.46
CA ALA A 424 5.21 8.99 -5.36
C ALA A 424 4.87 8.58 -6.81
N SER A 425 3.70 8.01 -7.10
CA SER A 425 3.39 7.61 -8.48
C SER A 425 1.92 7.71 -8.92
N LEU A 426 0.98 7.52 -7.99
CA LEU A 426 -0.44 7.51 -8.31
C LEU A 426 -1.01 8.91 -8.51
N PRO A 427 -2.03 9.07 -9.37
CA PRO A 427 -2.74 10.33 -9.54
C PRO A 427 -3.63 10.58 -8.32
N TYR A 428 -3.42 11.72 -7.67
CA TYR A 428 -4.14 12.10 -6.46
C TYR A 428 -4.36 13.61 -6.43
N GLY A 429 -5.49 14.05 -5.90
CA GLY A 429 -5.88 15.46 -5.85
C GLY A 429 -5.78 16.06 -4.45
N VAL A 430 -6.28 17.29 -4.31
CA VAL A 430 -6.27 18.01 -3.03
C VAL A 430 -7.28 17.38 -2.05
N ALA A 431 -6.75 16.82 -0.97
CA ALA A 431 -7.53 16.22 0.12
C ALA A 431 -8.26 17.27 0.98
N SER A 432 -9.59 17.33 0.85
CA SER A 432 -10.44 18.23 1.66
C SER A 432 -10.58 17.78 3.12
N SER A 433 -10.44 16.48 3.40
CA SER A 433 -10.51 15.87 4.74
C SER A 433 -9.40 16.38 5.68
N LEU A 434 -8.29 16.85 5.11
CA LEU A 434 -7.10 17.31 5.83
C LEU A 434 -7.20 18.77 6.30
N VAL A 435 -8.21 19.51 5.85
CA VAL A 435 -8.39 20.92 6.23
C VAL A 435 -8.68 21.03 7.73
N GLY A 436 -7.92 21.89 8.42
CA GLY A 436 -8.09 22.13 9.86
C GLY A 436 -7.58 20.99 10.76
N LYS A 437 -6.88 20.00 10.21
CA LYS A 437 -6.31 18.88 10.97
C LYS A 437 -4.94 19.20 11.56
N GLN A 438 -4.41 18.29 12.38
CA GLN A 438 -3.11 18.44 13.06
C GLN A 438 -1.92 18.20 12.12
N ILE A 439 -1.81 19.03 11.08
CA ILE A 439 -0.86 18.90 9.98
C ILE A 439 -0.03 20.18 9.87
N ASP A 440 1.29 20.04 9.77
CA ASP A 440 2.26 21.13 9.54
C ASP A 440 2.51 21.36 8.04
N TYR A 441 2.51 20.28 7.24
CA TYR A 441 2.61 20.34 5.78
C TYR A 441 1.79 19.22 5.14
N LYS A 442 1.19 19.52 3.99
CA LYS A 442 0.61 18.53 3.09
C LYS A 442 1.01 18.87 1.65
N ALA A 443 1.16 17.86 0.81
CA ALA A 443 1.25 18.06 -0.62
C ALA A 443 -0.07 18.65 -1.14
N ASP A 444 -0.01 19.83 -1.74
CA ASP A 444 -1.15 20.52 -2.36
C ASP A 444 -0.76 21.28 -3.65
N ASN A 445 0.41 20.96 -4.20
CA ASN A 445 0.91 21.55 -5.43
C ASN A 445 0.31 20.86 -6.66
N LEU A 446 -0.69 21.49 -7.25
CA LEU A 446 -1.41 21.00 -8.44
C LEU A 446 -0.57 21.09 -9.73
N LYS A 447 -0.70 20.06 -10.56
CA LYS A 447 -0.23 20.10 -11.95
C LYS A 447 -1.06 21.12 -12.74
N PRO A 448 -0.45 21.94 -13.62
CA PRO A 448 -1.19 22.89 -14.44
C PRO A 448 -2.30 22.22 -15.27
N ASN A 449 -3.51 22.79 -15.23
CA ASN A 449 -4.70 22.30 -15.94
C ASN A 449 -5.10 20.85 -15.59
N SER A 450 -4.81 20.38 -14.38
CA SER A 450 -5.19 19.05 -13.89
C SER A 450 -5.67 19.15 -12.44
N ASN A 451 -6.48 18.18 -12.01
CA ASN A 451 -6.82 18.00 -10.60
C ASN A 451 -5.79 17.16 -9.83
N GLU A 452 -4.76 16.66 -10.51
CA GLU A 452 -3.66 15.91 -9.90
C GLU A 452 -2.62 16.82 -9.25
N LEU A 453 -2.07 16.34 -8.15
CA LEU A 453 -0.89 16.88 -7.51
C LEU A 453 0.39 16.38 -8.18
N TYR A 454 1.45 17.17 -8.09
CA TYR A 454 2.78 16.67 -8.39
C TYR A 454 3.19 15.59 -7.40
N ASN A 455 3.70 14.47 -7.92
CA ASN A 455 4.21 13.37 -7.12
C ASN A 455 5.55 13.73 -6.45
N GLY A 456 5.84 13.08 -5.33
CA GLY A 456 6.95 13.49 -4.47
C GLY A 456 7.56 12.39 -3.60
N PHE A 457 8.53 12.80 -2.79
CA PHE A 457 9.33 11.93 -1.91
C PHE A 457 9.92 12.71 -0.73
N ALA A 458 10.55 12.00 0.21
CA ALA A 458 11.28 12.61 1.32
C ALA A 458 12.77 12.29 1.27
N MET A 459 13.61 13.25 1.69
CA MET A 459 15.02 13.04 2.01
C MET A 459 15.22 13.18 3.50
N LEU A 460 15.82 12.18 4.12
CA LEU A 460 16.20 12.15 5.53
C LEU A 460 17.73 12.20 5.65
N SER A 461 18.25 13.15 6.41
CA SER A 461 19.69 13.32 6.65
C SER A 461 20.00 13.21 8.13
N LEU A 462 20.93 12.31 8.48
CA LEU A 462 21.42 12.09 9.84
C LEU A 462 22.90 12.44 9.86
N THR A 463 23.33 13.25 10.83
CA THR A 463 24.75 13.61 11.01
C THR A 463 25.22 13.30 12.42
N THR A 464 26.41 12.70 12.53
CA THR A 464 27.02 12.26 13.78
C THR A 464 28.30 13.03 14.11
N ARG A 465 28.62 13.07 15.40
CA ARG A 465 29.94 13.41 15.94
C ARG A 465 30.34 12.35 16.94
N ASN A 466 31.47 11.68 16.71
CA ASN A 466 31.96 10.58 17.55
C ASN A 466 30.92 9.47 17.78
N GLY A 467 30.17 9.11 16.74
CA GLY A 467 29.14 8.06 16.80
C GLY A 467 27.83 8.46 17.50
N VAL A 468 27.68 9.71 17.93
CA VAL A 468 26.43 10.25 18.48
C VAL A 468 25.77 11.18 17.46
N ILE A 469 24.48 10.99 17.21
CA ILE A 469 23.71 11.85 16.29
C ILE A 469 23.52 13.23 16.90
N GLU A 470 23.91 14.28 16.17
CA GLU A 470 23.80 15.68 16.58
C GLU A 470 22.83 16.51 15.73
N ASN A 471 22.46 16.00 14.55
CA ASN A 471 21.48 16.61 13.69
C ASN A 471 20.69 15.55 12.93
N ILE A 472 19.37 15.72 12.92
CA ILE A 472 18.47 14.99 12.03
C ILE A 472 17.63 16.05 11.31
N SER A 473 17.57 15.97 9.99
CA SER A 473 16.73 16.86 9.18
C SER A 473 16.03 16.11 8.07
N GLU A 474 14.88 16.62 7.66
CA GLU A 474 14.09 16.08 6.57
C GLU A 474 13.72 17.17 5.57
N GLY A 475 13.59 16.78 4.30
CA GLY A 475 13.04 17.61 3.23
C GLY A 475 12.02 16.82 2.42
N PHE A 476 10.88 17.42 2.12
CA PHE A 476 9.85 16.86 1.23
C PHE A 476 9.92 17.56 -0.12
N TYR A 477 9.95 16.78 -1.19
CA TYR A 477 10.16 17.25 -2.57
C TYR A 477 9.00 16.80 -3.46
N ASP A 478 8.75 17.55 -4.53
CA ASP A 478 7.87 17.13 -5.63
C ASP A 478 8.55 17.39 -6.98
N VAL A 479 8.08 16.72 -8.03
CA VAL A 479 8.70 16.76 -9.37
C VAL A 479 8.50 18.06 -10.14
N SER A 480 7.84 19.07 -9.57
CA SER A 480 7.72 20.39 -10.20
C SER A 480 8.83 21.36 -9.83
N GLY A 481 9.57 21.06 -8.76
CA GLY A 481 10.64 21.90 -8.25
C GLY A 481 12.00 21.62 -8.90
N SER A 482 12.95 22.54 -8.68
CA SER A 482 14.37 22.24 -8.90
C SER A 482 14.80 21.14 -7.92
N PRO A 483 15.65 20.20 -8.36
CA PRO A 483 16.47 19.43 -7.43
C PRO A 483 17.20 20.42 -6.49
N SER A 484 17.32 20.08 -5.22
CA SER A 484 17.90 20.87 -4.11
C SER A 484 16.99 21.85 -3.37
N GLN A 485 15.72 22.02 -3.74
CA GLN A 485 14.79 22.85 -2.97
C GLN A 485 13.56 22.06 -2.52
N PRO A 486 13.50 21.67 -1.24
CA PRO A 486 12.32 21.00 -0.73
C PRO A 486 11.12 21.96 -0.66
N ARG A 487 9.93 21.42 -0.89
CA ARG A 487 8.64 22.08 -0.63
C ARG A 487 8.41 22.31 0.86
N TYR A 488 8.99 21.44 1.68
CA TYR A 488 8.98 21.58 3.12
C TYR A 488 10.28 21.03 3.72
N PHE A 489 10.86 21.75 4.67
CA PHE A 489 12.09 21.35 5.36
C PHE A 489 11.94 21.50 6.86
N ARG A 490 12.48 20.55 7.63
CA ARG A 490 12.53 20.64 9.09
C ARG A 490 13.79 20.00 9.65
N ARG A 491 14.38 20.68 10.64
CA ARG A 491 15.35 20.08 11.55
C ARG A 491 14.61 19.45 12.74
N LEU A 492 14.80 18.15 12.95
CA LEU A 492 14.14 17.32 13.97
C LEU A 492 14.94 17.25 15.28
N LEU A 493 16.28 17.34 15.16
CA LEU A 493 17.24 17.39 16.27
C LEU A 493 18.31 18.45 16.00
#